data_AF-A0A2N2GGD4-F1
#
_entry.id   AF-A0A2N2GGD4-F1
#
_cell.length_a   1.000
_cell.length_b   1.000
_cell.length_c   1.000
_cell.angle_alpha   90.00
_cell.angle_beta   90.00
_cell.angle_gamma   90.00
#
_symmetry.space_group_name_H-M   'P 1'
#
loop_
_entity.id
_entity.type
_entity.pdbx_description
1 polymer ?
#
loop_
_entity_poly.entity_id
_entity_poly.type
_entity_poly.pdbx_seq_one_letter_code
_entity_poly.pdbx_strand_id
1 'polypeptide(L)'
;MSDKVAQRTGISTRALASMALFCAGVWLVPSGIALHVASHDGATMWRHLFMTMHNTAALLFLIAAVVHVVMNRKVLTHYVNAKIGEYMRFKRELLIAVLGVSGFVFLLASHALHIP
;
A
#
# COMPACT_ATOMS: atom_id res chain seq x y z
N MET A 1 20.44 19.62 43.32
CA MET A 1 19.64 18.70 42.50
C MET A 1 20.01 18.94 41.05
N SER A 2 20.66 17.95 40.43
CA SER A 2 21.15 18.05 39.05
C SER A 2 20.19 17.26 38.18
N ASP A 3 19.24 17.96 37.57
CA ASP A 3 18.31 17.38 36.61
C ASP A 3 19.07 17.05 35.34
N LYS A 4 19.52 15.79 35.25
CA LYS A 4 19.98 15.21 34.00
C LYS A 4 18.76 15.05 33.11
N VAL A 5 18.49 16.06 32.30
CA VAL A 5 17.62 15.95 31.12
C VAL A 5 18.25 14.87 30.24
N ALA A 6 17.71 13.65 30.36
CA ALA A 6 18.06 12.53 29.51
C ALA A 6 17.61 12.87 28.09
N GLN A 7 18.51 13.49 27.34
CA GLN A 7 18.38 13.73 25.92
C GLN A 7 18.28 12.35 25.25
N ARG A 8 17.05 11.86 25.04
CA ARG A 8 16.80 10.65 24.25
C ARG A 8 17.02 10.98 22.78
N THR A 9 18.28 11.17 22.39
CA THR A 9 18.75 11.06 21.01
C THR A 9 18.81 9.59 20.60
N GLY A 10 17.72 8.86 20.81
CA GLY A 10 17.55 7.55 20.22
C GLY A 10 16.98 7.77 18.83
N ILE A 11 17.81 7.62 17.79
CA ILE A 11 17.33 7.55 16.40
C ILE A 11 16.13 6.61 16.39
N SER A 12 14.94 7.13 16.09
CA SER A 12 13.73 6.32 16.05
C SER A 12 13.88 5.35 14.89
N THR A 13 14.04 4.05 15.20
CA THR A 13 14.17 2.98 14.22
C THR A 13 13.03 2.98 13.21
N ARG A 14 11.84 3.45 13.61
CA ARG A 14 10.70 3.72 12.71
C ARG A 14 10.98 4.82 11.71
N ALA A 15 11.52 5.95 12.17
CA ALA A 15 11.87 7.08 11.31
C ALA A 15 13.02 6.72 10.36
N LEU A 16 14.01 5.97 10.85
CA LEU A 16 15.11 5.48 10.05
C LEU A 16 14.62 4.52 8.95
N ALA A 17 13.74 3.57 9.29
CA ALA A 17 13.16 2.65 8.31
C ALA A 17 12.33 3.40 7.25
N SER A 18 11.55 4.41 7.63
CA SER A 18 10.80 5.27 6.69
C SER A 18 11.70 6.09 5.77
N MET A 19 12.80 6.65 6.30
CA MET A 19 13.77 7.40 5.50
C MET A 19 14.54 6.48 4.55
N ALA A 20 14.97 5.31 5.02
CA ALA A 20 15.63 4.31 4.19
C ALA A 20 14.71 3.83 3.05
N LEU A 21 13.43 3.57 3.37
CA LEU A 21 12.39 3.28 2.38
C LEU A 21 12.26 4.38 1.33
N PHE A 22 12.13 5.62 1.77
CA PHE A 22 11.94 6.76 0.88
C PHE A 22 13.16 6.94 -0.04
N CYS A 23 14.36 6.95 0.53
CA CYS A 23 15.60 7.09 -0.24
C CYS A 23 15.80 5.92 -1.22
N ALA A 24 15.57 4.67 -0.79
CA ALA A 24 15.70 3.52 -1.66
C ALA A 24 14.64 3.51 -2.78
N GLY A 25 13.40 3.93 -2.47
CA GLY A 25 12.32 4.07 -3.45
C GLY A 25 12.62 5.13 -4.51
N VAL A 26 13.15 6.28 -4.08
CA VAL A 26 13.60 7.34 -5.00
C VAL A 26 14.75 6.86 -5.87
N TRP A 27 15.67 6.03 -5.36
CA TRP A 27 16.80 5.51 -6.15
C TRP A 27 16.42 4.38 -7.12
N LEU A 28 15.35 3.64 -6.82
CA LEU A 28 14.83 2.55 -7.65
C LEU A 28 14.34 3.04 -9.03
N VAL A 29 13.67 4.19 -9.09
CA VAL A 29 13.09 4.70 -10.35
C VAL A 29 14.17 5.12 -11.35
N PRO A 30 15.14 5.99 -11.01
CA PRO A 30 16.21 6.39 -11.92
C PRO A 30 17.12 5.22 -12.30
N SER A 31 17.46 4.33 -11.35
CA SER A 31 18.29 3.15 -11.64
C SER A 31 17.61 2.17 -12.59
N GLY A 32 16.29 2.00 -12.48
CA GLY A 32 15.51 1.16 -13.40
C GLY A 32 15.43 1.76 -14.82
N ILE A 33 15.22 3.08 -14.93
CA ILE A 33 15.22 3.78 -16.22
C ILE A 33 16.61 3.70 -16.87
N ALA A 34 17.67 3.98 -16.13
CA ALA A 34 19.05 3.89 -16.61
C ALA A 34 19.42 2.46 -17.04
N LEU A 35 18.94 1.45 -16.32
CA LEU A 35 19.12 0.05 -16.70
C LEU A 35 18.38 -0.30 -18.01
N HIS A 36 17.16 0.21 -18.20
CA HIS A 36 16.39 -0.01 -19.42
C HIS A 36 17.10 0.62 -20.64
N VAL A 37 17.65 1.83 -20.48
CA VAL A 37 18.42 2.52 -21.53
C VAL A 37 19.76 1.81 -21.80
N ALA A 38 20.52 1.48 -20.77
CA ALA A 38 21.80 0.77 -20.91
C ALA A 38 21.63 -0.65 -21.47
N SER A 39 20.47 -1.27 -21.28
CA SER A 39 20.12 -2.55 -21.91
C SER A 39 19.82 -2.43 -23.39
N HIS A 40 19.40 -1.24 -23.85
CA HIS A 40 19.15 -0.94 -25.26
C HIS A 40 20.45 -0.64 -26.02
N ASP A 41 21.40 0.05 -25.38
CA ASP A 41 22.68 0.45 -25.99
C ASP A 41 23.73 -0.68 -26.05
N GLY A 42 23.43 -1.88 -25.55
CA GLY A 42 24.32 -3.06 -25.65
C GLY A 42 25.62 -2.97 -24.84
N ALA A 43 25.85 -1.87 -24.09
CA ALA A 43 27.04 -1.66 -23.29
C ALA A 43 27.01 -2.51 -22.02
N THR A 44 27.58 -3.72 -22.11
CA THR A 44 27.55 -4.78 -21.08
C THR A 44 28.02 -4.30 -19.70
N MET A 45 29.06 -3.47 -19.62
CA MET A 45 29.57 -2.93 -18.36
C MET A 45 28.57 -2.00 -17.65
N TRP A 46 27.95 -1.06 -18.38
CA TRP A 46 26.97 -0.12 -17.84
C TRP A 46 25.70 -0.84 -17.38
N ARG A 47 25.26 -1.83 -18.16
CA ARG A 47 24.14 -2.70 -17.79
C ARG A 47 24.41 -3.46 -16.48
N HIS A 48 25.60 -4.03 -16.31
CA HIS A 48 25.96 -4.73 -15.06
C HIS A 48 25.97 -3.78 -13.86
N LEU A 49 26.51 -2.57 -14.01
CA LEU A 49 26.57 -1.57 -12.95
C LEU A 49 25.18 -1.07 -12.54
N PHE A 50 24.30 -0.79 -13.50
CA PHE A 50 22.92 -0.41 -13.18
C PHE A 50 22.10 -1.58 -12.62
N MET A 51 22.36 -2.82 -13.06
CA MET A 51 21.72 -4.00 -12.47
C MET A 51 22.09 -4.19 -11.00
N THR A 52 23.38 -4.09 -10.66
CA THR A 52 23.82 -4.27 -9.27
C THR A 52 23.29 -3.16 -8.37
N MET A 53 23.30 -1.90 -8.83
CA MET A 53 22.72 -0.78 -8.10
C MET A 53 21.21 -0.91 -7.91
N HIS A 54 20.47 -1.27 -8.97
CA HIS A 54 19.02 -1.45 -8.91
C HIS A 54 18.63 -2.59 -7.97
N ASN A 55 19.31 -3.74 -8.08
CA ASN A 55 19.03 -4.91 -7.24
C ASN A 55 19.37 -4.66 -5.77
N THR A 56 20.48 -3.96 -5.50
CA THR A 56 20.85 -3.60 -4.11
C THR A 56 19.85 -2.60 -3.53
N ALA A 57 19.44 -1.60 -4.31
CA ALA A 57 18.39 -0.66 -3.89
C ALA A 57 17.05 -1.37 -3.65
N ALA A 58 16.66 -2.32 -4.51
CA ALA A 58 15.46 -3.14 -4.36
C ALA A 58 15.50 -3.97 -3.06
N LEU A 59 16.64 -4.60 -2.75
CA LEU A 59 16.81 -5.38 -1.53
C LEU A 59 16.70 -4.50 -0.29
N LEU A 60 17.39 -3.35 -0.26
CA LEU A 60 17.33 -2.41 0.85
C LEU A 60 15.93 -1.82 1.02
N PHE A 61 15.25 -1.52 -0.08
CA PHE A 61 13.85 -1.08 -0.08
C PHE A 61 12.94 -2.15 0.52
N LEU A 62 13.08 -3.42 0.11
CA LEU A 62 12.27 -4.52 0.62
C LEU A 62 12.47 -4.73 2.13
N ILE A 63 13.73 -4.74 2.59
CA ILE A 63 14.03 -4.89 4.02
C ILE A 63 13.43 -3.73 4.82
N ALA A 64 13.63 -2.49 4.35
CA ALA A 64 13.07 -1.31 5.00
C ALA A 64 11.53 -1.32 4.96
N ALA A 65 10.91 -1.82 3.88
CA ALA A 65 9.46 -2.01 3.74
C ALA A 65 8.92 -2.97 4.79
N VAL A 66 9.54 -4.15 4.91
CA VAL A 66 9.13 -5.16 5.89
C VAL A 66 9.26 -4.61 7.31
N VAL A 67 10.40 -3.98 7.63
CA VAL A 67 10.62 -3.38 8.96
C VAL A 67 9.58 -2.29 9.23
N HIS A 68 9.34 -1.39 8.28
CA HIS A 68 8.34 -0.33 8.41
C HIS A 68 6.94 -0.89 8.62
N VAL A 69 6.52 -1.88 7.83
CA VAL A 69 5.20 -2.51 7.98
C VAL A 69 5.08 -3.23 9.31
N VAL A 70 6.09 -3.99 9.75
CA VAL A 70 6.08 -4.69 11.04
C VAL A 70 6.00 -3.70 12.20
N MET A 71 6.81 -2.63 12.17
CA MET A 71 6.81 -1.62 13.23
C MET A 71 5.53 -0.77 13.26
N ASN A 72 4.87 -0.58 12.12
CA ASN A 72 3.61 0.17 12.01
C ASN A 72 2.38 -0.75 11.91
N ARG A 73 2.52 -2.06 12.12
CA ARG A 73 1.50 -3.07 11.84
C ARG A 73 0.18 -2.77 12.53
N LYS A 74 0.19 -2.40 13.82
CA LYS A 74 -1.03 -2.09 14.59
C LYS A 74 -1.83 -0.92 14.00
N VAL A 75 -1.13 0.16 13.63
CA VAL A 75 -1.76 1.35 13.03
C VAL A 75 -2.27 1.04 11.63
N LEU A 76 -1.47 0.32 10.83
CA LEU A 76 -1.85 -0.07 9.48
C LEU A 76 -3.05 -1.03 9.48
N THR A 77 -3.09 -2.02 10.37
CA THR A 77 -4.23 -2.93 10.50
C THR A 77 -5.48 -2.19 10.95
N HIS A 78 -5.36 -1.21 11.86
CA HIS A 78 -6.50 -0.41 12.27
C HIS A 78 -7.04 0.44 11.10
N TYR A 79 -6.15 1.09 10.35
CA TYR A 79 -6.52 1.89 9.18
C TYR A 79 -7.19 1.04 8.10
N VAL A 80 -6.58 -0.11 7.75
CA VAL A 80 -7.12 -1.04 6.77
C VAL A 80 -8.46 -1.60 7.22
N ASN A 81 -8.60 -1.99 8.49
CA ASN A 81 -9.87 -2.51 9.01
C ASN A 81 -10.98 -1.44 9.03
N ALA A 82 -10.65 -0.20 9.39
CA ALA A 82 -11.58 0.92 9.30
C ALA A 82 -12.07 1.16 7.86
N LYS A 83 -11.15 1.08 6.88
CA LYS A 83 -11.49 1.20 5.45
C LYS A 83 -12.26 0.00 4.88
N ILE A 84 -11.98 -1.21 5.34
CA ILE A 84 -12.77 -2.40 5.00
C ILE A 84 -14.20 -2.27 5.54
N GLY A 85 -14.38 -1.68 6.73
CA GLY A 85 -15.69 -1.38 7.29
C GLY A 85 -16.54 -0.50 6.37
N GLU A 86 -15.95 0.56 5.78
CA GLU A 86 -16.64 1.41 4.81
C GLU A 86 -17.02 0.65 3.53
N TYR A 87 -16.12 -0.18 3.00
CA TYR A 87 -16.37 -1.00 1.82
C TYR A 87 -17.46 -2.07 2.04
N MET A 88 -17.44 -2.75 3.19
CA MET A 88 -18.47 -3.72 3.57
C MET A 88 -19.82 -3.07 3.81
N ARG A 89 -19.83 -1.85 4.38
CA ARG A 89 -21.04 -1.06 4.57
C ARG A 89 -21.66 -0.67 3.22
N PHE A 90 -20.86 -0.19 2.27
CA PHE A 90 -21.34 0.11 0.91
C PHE A 90 -21.91 -1.13 0.21
N LYS A 91 -21.22 -2.28 0.30
CA LYS A 91 -21.70 -3.54 -0.27
C LYS A 91 -23.02 -3.99 0.34
N ARG A 92 -23.20 -3.82 1.66
CA ARG A 92 -24.45 -4.14 2.36
C ARG A 92 -25.58 -3.19 1.96
N GLU A 93 -25.31 -1.89 1.87
CA GLU A 93 -26.27 -0.87 1.42
C GLU A 93 -26.74 -1.16 -0.01
N LEU A 94 -25.83 -1.54 -0.91
CA LEU A 94 -26.16 -1.98 -2.27
C LEU A 94 -27.04 -3.24 -2.28
N LEU A 95 -26.72 -4.24 -1.44
CA LEU A 95 -27.48 -5.49 -1.37
C LEU A 95 -28.91 -5.24 -0.86
N ILE A 96 -29.07 -4.38 0.15
CA ILE A 96 -30.38 -3.95 0.66
C ILE A 96 -31.15 -3.21 -0.44
N ALA A 97 -30.50 -2.32 -1.19
CA ALA A 97 -31.14 -1.60 -2.30
C ALA A 97 -31.61 -2.56 -3.40
N VAL A 98 -30.77 -3.52 -3.81
CA VAL A 98 -31.12 -4.53 -4.83
C VAL A 98 -32.29 -5.40 -4.38
N LEU A 99 -32.29 -5.86 -3.12
CA LEU A 99 -33.39 -6.64 -2.56
C LEU A 99 -34.67 -5.82 -2.44
N GLY A 100 -34.58 -4.58 -2.00
CA GLY A 100 -35.71 -3.65 -1.89
C GLY A 100 -36.35 -3.37 -3.25
N VAL A 101 -35.54 -3.04 -4.26
CA VAL A 101 -36.02 -2.79 -5.63
C VAL A 101 -36.61 -4.07 -6.23
N SER A 102 -35.95 -5.23 -6.12
CA SER A 102 -36.50 -6.49 -6.62
C SER A 102 -37.82 -6.86 -5.95
N GLY A 103 -37.89 -6.75 -4.62
CA GLY A 103 -39.11 -7.03 -3.87
C GLY A 103 -40.26 -6.09 -4.25
N PHE A 104 -39.96 -4.80 -4.43
CA PHE A 104 -40.95 -3.81 -4.86
C PHE A 104 -41.47 -4.10 -6.28
N VAL A 105 -40.56 -4.40 -7.22
CA VAL A 105 -40.94 -4.79 -8.59
C VAL A 105 -41.79 -6.07 -8.57
N PHE A 106 -41.42 -7.06 -7.75
CA PHE A 106 -42.17 -8.30 -7.62
C PHE A 106 -43.58 -8.06 -7.04
N LEU A 107 -43.71 -7.20 -6.03
CA LEU A 107 -45.00 -6.81 -5.46
C LEU A 107 -45.88 -6.09 -6.50
N LEU A 108 -45.33 -5.16 -7.28
CA LEU A 108 -46.09 -4.51 -8.36
C LEU A 108 -46.47 -5.51 -9.45
N ALA A 109 -45.57 -6.40 -9.85
CA ALA A 109 -45.84 -7.43 -10.83
C ALA A 109 -46.90 -8.44 -10.35
N SER A 110 -46.98 -8.72 -9.04
CA SER A 110 -48.03 -9.59 -8.49
C SER A 110 -49.44 -9.02 -8.66
N HIS A 111 -49.60 -7.70 -8.79
CA HIS A 111 -50.90 -7.12 -9.13
C HIS A 111 -51.35 -7.53 -10.55
N ALA A 112 -50.43 -7.74 -11.49
CA ALA A 112 -50.78 -8.21 -12.84
C ALA A 112 -51.24 -9.68 -12.86
N LEU A 113 -50.86 -10.49 -11.87
CA LEU A 113 -51.30 -11.89 -11.73
C LEU A 113 -52.70 -12.04 -11.12
N HIS A 114 -53.27 -10.96 -10.56
CA HIS A 114 -54.62 -10.94 -9.99
C HIS A 114 -55.69 -10.35 -10.93
N ILE A 115 -55.31 -10.00 -12.17
CA ILE A 115 -56.26 -9.63 -13.22
C ILE A 115 -56.64 -10.94 -13.96
N PRO A 116 -57.92 -11.36 -13.96
CA PRO A 116 -58.35 -12.62 -14.58
C PRO A 116 -58.19 -12.63 -16.11
#